data_AF-A0AA92DVD4-F1
#
_entry.id   AF-A0AA92DVD4-F1
#
_cell.length_a   1.000
_cell.length_b   1.000
_cell.length_c   1.000
_cell.angle_alpha   90.00
_cell.angle_beta   90.00
_cell.angle_gamma   90.00
#
_symmetry.space_group_name_H-M   'P 1'
#
loop_
_entity.id
_entity.type
_entity.pdbx_description
1 polymer ?
#
loop_
_entity_poly.entity_id
_entity_poly.type
_entity_poly.pdbx_seq_one_letter_code
_entity_poly.pdbx_strand_id
1 'polypeptide(L)'
;MEPALDDAIRLHKSGNHAGAEPLYRAVLERDPANRGALQMLAMLLVQTGRPADAVGHFRTILRLESGGVAGYSNLAAALRLAGQGTEAIACLHRALALDPAHAASWFNLGNGLKQQEKAAGAGWSYRRTLVLEPGHAGAAGNLKALHDQWGPRLDEAERRSVAARRPEANADTRTAAAEALVAVGDAVAAEAMARAALEQDEHHHRANRLLGRLLLERSGAMGVQDGKPFAVDRALVEEAIGALRRAVAARPDDDEADWLHVAAVATLVQVGMASDTVLRDGARAAWVRLRRRSKDTVAASVIGFHIYRRDRLVLASWLSRRFRRRFTAAEVAREHELGLWTMLRADDAFFRALPPVEAVLERMAPLEWRIEPAPGLSGEQVVFCCCDDVYFRRFAPALLESLAERMPGATVAVHVVAPSLETEQVMDRWRVDGRLTVGFSLDRPDMAGWTDIKRVTYYASARFLRALQWLRRLDRPLTVVDTDAWITGDLQALREDMAGYDVGLMLDGRRRGPSREIPVGFAVYENTTGGDRFLSLLGSYIGHFLAGAEVYWMLDQMAHYAVLDWLNRHEPIRMRRFDFLTFPYCHFVGAK
;
A
#
# COMPACT_ATOMS: atom_id res chain seq x y z
N MET A 1 -42.57 14.21 9.08
CA MET A 1 -41.95 13.16 9.92
C MET A 1 -42.63 11.85 9.54
N GLU A 2 -41.90 10.92 8.94
CA GLU A 2 -42.47 9.69 8.35
C GLU A 2 -42.89 8.67 9.44
N PRO A 3 -44.07 8.05 9.35
CA PRO A 3 -44.54 7.02 10.29
C PRO A 3 -43.54 5.85 10.49
N ALA A 4 -42.83 5.47 9.42
CA ALA A 4 -41.84 4.41 9.44
C ALA A 4 -40.61 4.73 10.32
N LEU A 5 -40.20 6.00 10.38
CA LEU A 5 -39.07 6.42 11.22
C LEU A 5 -39.46 6.42 12.71
N ASP A 6 -40.66 6.87 13.04
CA ASP A 6 -41.17 6.87 14.41
C ASP A 6 -41.36 5.43 14.93
N ASP A 7 -41.84 4.52 14.08
CA ASP A 7 -41.95 3.09 14.37
C ASP A 7 -40.57 2.45 14.60
N ALA A 8 -39.59 2.75 13.75
CA ALA A 8 -38.22 2.29 13.91
C ALA A 8 -37.61 2.76 15.24
N ILE A 9 -37.78 4.04 15.60
CA ILE A 9 -37.32 4.61 16.88
C ILE A 9 -38.01 3.94 18.06
N ARG A 10 -39.30 3.66 17.97
CA ARG A 10 -40.06 2.97 19.02
C ARG A 10 -39.52 1.56 19.27
N LEU A 11 -39.31 0.79 18.19
CA LEU A 11 -38.73 -0.56 18.26
C LEU A 11 -37.30 -0.55 18.79
N HIS A 12 -36.51 0.43 18.38
CA HIS A 12 -35.14 0.60 18.87
C HIS A 12 -35.14 0.88 20.38
N LYS A 13 -36.01 1.78 20.87
CA LYS A 13 -36.14 2.10 22.30
C LYS A 13 -36.63 0.91 23.13
N SER A 14 -37.41 0.00 22.56
CA SER A 14 -37.86 -1.23 23.25
C SER A 14 -36.84 -2.37 23.21
N GLY A 15 -35.66 -2.15 22.61
CA GLY A 15 -34.60 -3.17 22.47
C GLY A 15 -34.81 -4.13 21.31
N ASN A 16 -35.87 -3.96 20.51
CA ASN A 16 -36.10 -4.77 19.31
C ASN A 16 -35.25 -4.26 18.14
N HIS A 17 -33.94 -4.49 18.21
CA HIS A 17 -32.99 -4.07 17.18
C HIS A 17 -33.25 -4.75 15.82
N ALA A 18 -33.63 -6.03 15.84
CA ALA A 18 -33.93 -6.81 14.63
C ALA A 18 -35.13 -6.25 13.85
N GLY A 19 -36.14 -5.72 14.55
CA GLY A 19 -37.29 -5.07 13.92
C GLY A 19 -37.03 -3.62 13.49
N ALA A 20 -36.17 -2.89 14.22
CA ALA A 20 -35.90 -1.48 13.93
C ALA A 20 -35.00 -1.27 12.70
N GLU A 21 -33.99 -2.12 12.50
CA GLU A 21 -32.99 -1.96 11.45
C GLU A 21 -33.55 -1.99 10.02
N PRO A 22 -34.43 -2.94 9.62
CA PRO A 22 -35.05 -2.94 8.30
C PRO A 22 -35.87 -1.66 8.03
N LEU A 23 -36.54 -1.12 9.06
CA LEU A 23 -37.32 0.11 8.92
C LEU A 23 -36.42 1.32 8.70
N TYR A 24 -35.28 1.42 9.41
CA TYR A 24 -34.31 2.47 9.12
C TYR A 24 -33.75 2.37 7.70
N ARG A 25 -33.44 1.15 7.21
CA ARG A 25 -32.98 0.96 5.83
C ARG A 25 -34.05 1.35 4.81
N ALA A 26 -35.30 0.96 5.02
CA ALA A 26 -36.41 1.33 4.13
C ALA A 26 -36.62 2.85 4.04
N VAL A 27 -36.42 3.59 5.14
CA VAL A 27 -36.41 5.06 5.11
C VAL A 27 -35.25 5.58 4.27
N LEU A 28 -34.04 5.01 4.42
CA LEU A 28 -32.84 5.42 3.67
C LEU A 28 -32.86 5.01 2.19
N GLU A 29 -33.61 3.97 1.81
CA GLU A 29 -33.83 3.62 0.40
C GLU A 29 -34.68 4.69 -0.31
N ARG A 30 -35.62 5.30 0.40
CA ARG A 30 -36.50 6.36 -0.13
C ARG A 30 -35.86 7.73 -0.06
N ASP A 31 -35.19 8.02 1.05
CA ASP A 31 -34.45 9.25 1.28
C ASP A 31 -33.05 8.93 1.85
N PRO A 32 -32.05 8.73 0.97
CA PRO A 32 -30.68 8.45 1.37
C PRO A 32 -30.03 9.56 2.22
N ALA A 33 -30.61 10.77 2.22
CA ALA A 33 -30.14 11.92 2.98
C ALA A 33 -30.87 12.09 4.33
N ASN A 34 -31.79 11.20 4.69
CA ASN A 34 -32.54 11.30 5.93
C ASN A 34 -31.63 11.19 7.16
N ARG A 35 -31.28 12.33 7.74
CA ARG A 35 -30.34 12.43 8.87
C ARG A 35 -30.80 11.65 10.11
N GLY A 36 -32.11 11.69 10.41
CA GLY A 36 -32.67 10.99 11.56
C GLY A 36 -32.49 9.47 11.45
N ALA A 37 -32.83 8.91 10.29
CA ALA A 37 -32.63 7.50 10.00
C ALA A 37 -31.13 7.12 9.96
N LEU A 38 -30.28 7.93 9.32
CA LEU A 38 -28.82 7.71 9.30
C LEU A 38 -28.24 7.65 10.72
N GLN A 39 -28.62 8.60 11.58
CA GLN A 39 -28.10 8.68 12.95
C GLN A 39 -28.57 7.51 13.81
N MET A 40 -29.86 7.17 13.73
CA MET A 40 -30.42 6.09 14.54
C MET A 40 -29.93 4.71 14.08
N LEU A 41 -29.79 4.49 12.76
CA LEU A 41 -29.20 3.26 12.23
C LEU A 41 -27.74 3.12 12.64
N ALA A 42 -26.94 4.17 12.54
CA ALA A 42 -25.55 4.15 12.96
C ALA A 42 -25.40 3.80 14.45
N MET A 43 -26.25 4.36 15.32
CA MET A 43 -26.28 4.03 16.75
C MET A 43 -26.66 2.56 16.99
N LEU A 44 -27.69 2.05 16.29
CA LEU A 44 -28.11 0.65 16.38
C LEU A 44 -26.98 -0.29 15.95
N LEU A 45 -26.26 0.03 14.87
CA LEU A 45 -25.13 -0.75 14.38
C LEU A 45 -23.99 -0.80 15.41
N VAL A 46 -23.68 0.32 16.08
CA VAL A 46 -22.72 0.33 17.19
C VAL A 46 -23.18 -0.54 18.36
N GLN A 47 -24.46 -0.45 18.76
CA GLN A 47 -25.01 -1.24 19.88
C GLN A 47 -25.04 -2.74 19.58
N THR A 48 -25.24 -3.11 18.32
CA THR A 48 -25.30 -4.51 17.85
C THR A 48 -23.93 -5.07 17.44
N GLY A 49 -22.83 -4.38 17.78
CA GLY A 49 -21.47 -4.89 17.55
C GLY A 49 -20.98 -4.79 16.11
N ARG A 50 -21.60 -3.94 15.28
CA ARG A 50 -21.20 -3.66 13.88
C ARG A 50 -20.71 -2.22 13.69
N PRO A 51 -19.66 -1.78 14.41
CA PRO A 51 -19.19 -0.39 14.33
C PRO A 51 -18.58 -0.02 12.98
N ALA A 52 -18.06 -0.97 12.21
CA ALA A 52 -17.52 -0.72 10.87
C ALA A 52 -18.60 -0.23 9.88
N ASP A 53 -19.79 -0.82 9.94
CA ASP A 53 -20.93 -0.43 9.11
C ASP A 53 -21.46 0.97 9.51
N ALA A 54 -21.42 1.28 10.82
CA ALA A 54 -21.84 2.57 11.35
C ALA A 54 -20.97 3.75 10.85
N VAL A 55 -19.68 3.53 10.63
CA VAL A 55 -18.74 4.56 10.15
C VAL A 55 -19.20 5.16 8.82
N GLY A 56 -19.72 4.34 7.90
CA GLY A 56 -20.23 4.79 6.61
C GLY A 56 -21.37 5.81 6.77
N HIS A 57 -22.35 5.50 7.64
CA HIS A 57 -23.48 6.37 7.92
C HIS A 57 -23.06 7.67 8.61
N PHE A 58 -22.16 7.63 9.60
CA PHE A 58 -21.66 8.85 10.24
C PHE A 58 -20.88 9.75 9.26
N ARG A 59 -20.08 9.17 8.36
CA ARG A 59 -19.41 9.95 7.30
C ARG A 59 -20.42 10.59 6.34
N THR A 60 -21.53 9.91 6.01
CA THR A 60 -22.62 10.51 5.22
C THR A 60 -23.23 11.70 5.95
N ILE A 61 -23.54 11.58 7.24
CA ILE A 61 -24.07 12.70 8.05
C ILE A 61 -23.13 13.91 8.01
N LEU A 62 -21.81 13.70 8.15
CA LEU A 62 -20.81 14.77 8.09
C LEU A 62 -20.63 15.41 6.70
N ARG A 63 -21.06 14.74 5.62
CA ARG A 63 -21.05 15.30 4.26
C ARG A 63 -22.29 16.14 3.97
N LEU A 64 -23.44 15.72 4.48
CA LEU A 64 -24.73 16.39 4.22
C LEU A 64 -24.83 17.75 4.91
N GLU A 65 -24.23 17.87 6.10
CA GLU A 65 -24.01 19.13 6.79
C GLU A 65 -22.61 19.07 7.38
N SER A 66 -21.90 20.19 7.47
CA SER A 66 -20.66 20.26 8.26
C SER A 66 -20.99 19.87 9.69
N GLY A 67 -20.80 18.60 10.05
CA GLY A 67 -21.31 18.10 11.31
C GLY A 67 -20.67 18.88 12.45
N GLY A 68 -21.52 19.50 13.26
CA GLY A 68 -21.07 20.12 14.50
C GLY A 68 -20.34 19.11 15.39
N VAL A 69 -19.80 19.59 16.49
CA VAL A 69 -18.97 18.86 17.46
C VAL A 69 -19.44 17.42 17.73
N ALA A 70 -20.76 17.21 17.95
CA ALA A 70 -21.36 15.90 18.23
C ALA A 70 -21.20 14.89 17.08
N GLY A 71 -21.22 15.33 15.82
CA GLY A 71 -21.05 14.46 14.65
C GLY A 71 -19.65 13.84 14.60
N TYR A 72 -18.62 14.66 14.82
CA TYR A 72 -17.24 14.20 14.89
C TYR A 72 -17.01 13.28 16.11
N SER A 73 -17.61 13.58 17.26
CA SER A 73 -17.54 12.73 18.46
C SER A 73 -18.17 11.35 18.26
N ASN A 74 -19.34 11.29 17.61
CA ASN A 74 -20.03 10.03 17.36
C ASN A 74 -19.30 9.19 16.32
N LEU A 75 -18.79 9.82 15.24
CA LEU A 75 -17.93 9.14 14.28
C LEU A 75 -16.69 8.56 14.97
N ALA A 76 -16.04 9.33 15.85
CA ALA A 76 -14.86 8.86 16.57
C ALA A 76 -15.17 7.66 17.48
N ALA A 77 -16.30 7.67 18.17
CA ALA A 77 -16.72 6.54 19.00
C ALA A 77 -16.90 5.26 18.16
N ALA A 78 -17.53 5.36 16.98
CA ALA A 78 -17.69 4.24 16.06
C ALA A 78 -16.34 3.76 15.48
N LEU A 79 -15.50 4.69 15.00
CA LEU A 79 -14.15 4.38 14.50
C LEU A 79 -13.31 3.65 15.56
N ARG A 80 -13.36 4.11 16.81
CA ARG A 80 -12.65 3.49 17.93
C ARG A 80 -13.10 2.04 18.15
N LEU A 81 -14.41 1.78 18.15
CA LEU A 81 -14.96 0.43 18.31
C LEU A 81 -14.68 -0.46 17.09
N ALA A 82 -14.53 0.13 15.91
CA ALA A 82 -14.11 -0.57 14.68
C ALA A 82 -12.59 -0.81 14.59
N GLY A 83 -11.82 -0.50 15.65
CA GLY A 83 -10.36 -0.66 15.65
C GLY A 83 -9.58 0.45 14.92
N GLN A 84 -10.27 1.47 14.39
CA GLN A 84 -9.67 2.58 13.64
C GLN A 84 -9.27 3.75 14.57
N GLY A 85 -8.47 3.44 15.59
CA GLY A 85 -8.15 4.36 16.70
C GLY A 85 -7.47 5.67 16.29
N THR A 86 -6.56 5.66 15.31
CA THR A 86 -5.86 6.88 14.85
C THR A 86 -6.82 7.87 14.19
N GLU A 87 -7.74 7.36 13.35
CA GLU A 87 -8.77 8.20 12.73
C GLU A 87 -9.75 8.74 13.77
N ALA A 88 -10.12 7.92 14.77
CA ALA A 88 -10.97 8.34 15.88
C ALA A 88 -10.37 9.54 16.64
N ILE A 89 -9.08 9.49 16.99
CA ILE A 89 -8.36 10.58 17.65
C ILE A 89 -8.37 11.85 16.79
N ALA A 90 -8.13 11.72 15.48
CA ALA A 90 -8.17 12.86 14.56
C ALA A 90 -9.57 13.51 14.50
N CYS A 91 -10.64 12.71 14.47
CA CYS A 91 -12.02 13.20 14.56
C CYS A 91 -12.28 13.95 15.87
N LEU A 92 -11.77 13.46 17.00
CA LEU A 92 -11.96 14.11 18.31
C LEU A 92 -11.20 15.43 18.40
N HIS A 93 -9.99 15.52 17.86
CA HIS A 93 -9.29 16.80 17.75
C HIS A 93 -10.05 17.81 16.90
N ARG A 94 -10.67 17.38 15.79
CA ARG A 94 -11.56 18.26 15.00
C ARG A 94 -12.77 18.72 15.80
N ALA A 95 -13.42 17.81 16.54
CA ALA A 95 -14.54 18.16 17.41
C ALA A 95 -14.13 19.22 18.45
N LEU A 96 -12.96 19.05 19.07
CA LEU A 96 -12.43 19.96 20.10
C LEU A 96 -11.90 21.28 19.53
N ALA A 97 -11.50 21.32 18.26
CA ALA A 97 -11.18 22.57 17.57
C ALA A 97 -12.45 23.40 17.32
N LEU A 98 -13.59 22.74 17.10
CA LEU A 98 -14.89 23.40 16.94
C LEU A 98 -15.48 23.84 18.29
N ASP A 99 -15.36 23.00 19.33
CA ASP A 99 -15.77 23.33 20.70
C ASP A 99 -14.81 22.72 21.73
N PRO A 100 -13.88 23.53 22.26
CA PRO A 100 -12.97 23.10 23.32
C PRO A 100 -13.65 22.77 24.66
N ALA A 101 -14.91 23.17 24.87
CA ALA A 101 -15.68 22.92 26.09
C ALA A 101 -16.56 21.67 26.03
N HIS A 102 -16.50 20.89 24.94
CA HIS A 102 -17.29 19.67 24.80
C HIS A 102 -16.73 18.50 25.63
N ALA A 103 -17.28 18.29 26.83
CA ALA A 103 -16.80 17.29 27.79
C ALA A 103 -16.79 15.84 27.23
N ALA A 104 -17.80 15.48 26.42
CA ALA A 104 -17.87 14.16 25.80
C ALA A 104 -16.75 13.91 24.76
N SER A 105 -16.33 14.95 24.03
CA SER A 105 -15.16 14.86 23.14
C SER A 105 -13.89 14.61 23.93
N TRP A 106 -13.71 15.31 25.06
CA TRP A 106 -12.56 15.07 25.94
C TRP A 106 -12.57 13.66 26.54
N PHE A 107 -13.74 13.15 26.93
CA PHE A 107 -13.85 11.80 27.48
C PHE A 107 -13.51 10.73 26.44
N ASN A 108 -14.06 10.87 25.23
CA ASN A 108 -13.74 9.99 24.11
C ASN A 108 -12.28 10.13 23.66
N LEU A 109 -11.74 11.36 23.76
CA LEU A 109 -10.32 11.74 23.87
C LEU A 109 -9.50 10.71 24.64
N GLY A 110 -9.77 10.70 25.94
CA GLY A 110 -9.06 9.86 26.89
C GLY A 110 -9.21 8.37 26.59
N ASN A 111 -10.40 7.93 26.18
CA ASN A 111 -10.64 6.53 25.82
C ASN A 111 -9.84 6.08 24.60
N GLY A 112 -9.78 6.91 23.55
CA GLY A 112 -8.97 6.63 22.36
C GLY A 112 -7.48 6.59 22.67
N LEU A 113 -6.98 7.57 23.45
CA LEU A 113 -5.57 7.61 23.86
C LEU A 113 -5.19 6.45 24.78
N LYS A 114 -6.06 6.08 25.71
CA LYS A 114 -5.86 4.91 26.60
C LYS A 114 -5.73 3.62 25.81
N GLN A 115 -6.54 3.41 24.78
CA GLN A 115 -6.44 2.22 23.90
C GLN A 115 -5.13 2.19 23.09
N GLN A 116 -4.51 3.33 22.84
CA GLN A 116 -3.18 3.43 22.22
C GLN A 116 -2.05 3.50 23.25
N GLU A 117 -2.32 3.21 24.53
CA GLU A 117 -1.36 3.29 25.64
C GLU A 117 -0.70 4.66 25.81
N LYS A 118 -1.31 5.73 25.29
CA LYS A 118 -0.88 7.13 25.45
C LYS A 118 -1.38 7.69 26.79
N ALA A 119 -0.84 7.15 27.88
CA ALA A 119 -1.32 7.37 29.24
C ALA A 119 -1.33 8.86 29.65
N ALA A 120 -0.28 9.62 29.35
CA ALA A 120 -0.21 11.04 29.72
C ALA A 120 -1.35 11.86 29.09
N GLY A 121 -1.55 11.72 27.78
CA GLY A 121 -2.65 12.38 27.06
C GLY A 121 -4.03 11.89 27.49
N ALA A 122 -4.18 10.60 27.79
CA ALA A 122 -5.42 10.04 28.32
C ALA A 122 -5.79 10.65 29.68
N GLY A 123 -4.82 10.72 30.60
CA GLY A 123 -4.98 11.33 31.91
C GLY A 123 -5.36 12.81 31.83
N TRP A 124 -4.70 13.56 30.94
CA TRP A 124 -5.03 14.96 30.71
C TRP A 124 -6.46 15.14 30.19
N SER A 125 -6.88 14.30 29.23
CA SER A 125 -8.22 14.35 28.66
C SER A 125 -9.31 14.04 29.69
N TYR A 126 -9.13 13.02 30.54
CA TYR A 126 -10.07 12.71 31.62
C TYR A 126 -10.14 13.83 32.67
N ARG A 127 -9.01 14.45 33.03
CA ARG A 127 -9.02 15.63 33.91
C ARG A 127 -9.77 16.81 33.28
N ARG A 128 -9.62 17.04 31.97
CA ARG A 128 -10.41 18.07 31.24
C ARG A 128 -11.90 17.77 31.27
N THR A 129 -12.32 16.52 31.08
CA THR A 129 -13.72 16.12 31.27
C THR A 129 -14.21 16.45 32.68
N LEU A 130 -13.43 16.14 33.73
CA LEU A 130 -13.83 16.41 35.11
C LEU A 130 -13.85 17.90 35.48
N VAL A 131 -13.06 18.74 34.80
CA VAL A 131 -13.15 20.20 34.95
C VAL A 131 -14.47 20.73 34.36
N LEU A 132 -14.89 20.20 33.21
CA LEU A 132 -16.11 20.62 32.52
C LEU A 132 -17.37 20.01 33.14
N GLU A 133 -17.27 18.76 33.61
CA GLU A 133 -18.34 17.97 34.23
C GLU A 133 -17.80 17.23 35.47
N PRO A 134 -17.76 17.90 36.65
CA PRO A 134 -17.21 17.32 37.88
C PRO A 134 -17.86 16.00 38.32
N GLY A 135 -19.13 15.79 37.96
CA GLY A 135 -19.90 14.58 38.28
C GLY A 135 -19.74 13.43 37.28
N HIS A 136 -18.86 13.53 36.27
CA HIS A 136 -18.75 12.51 35.23
C HIS A 136 -18.08 11.22 35.75
N ALA A 137 -18.90 10.31 36.28
CA ALA A 137 -18.46 9.04 36.89
C ALA A 137 -17.53 8.20 35.99
N GLY A 138 -17.81 8.13 34.69
CA GLY A 138 -16.96 7.41 33.73
C GLY A 138 -15.54 7.97 33.61
N ALA A 139 -15.36 9.29 33.62
CA ALA A 139 -14.05 9.93 33.53
C ALA A 139 -13.27 9.75 34.84
N ALA A 140 -13.94 9.89 35.99
CA ALA A 140 -13.34 9.63 37.30
C ALA A 140 -12.87 8.16 37.43
N GLY A 141 -13.73 7.21 37.06
CA GLY A 141 -13.39 5.78 37.07
C GLY A 141 -12.24 5.43 36.12
N ASN A 142 -12.24 5.98 34.90
CA ASN A 142 -11.17 5.75 33.93
C ASN A 142 -9.85 6.41 34.34
N LEU A 143 -9.89 7.60 34.95
CA LEU A 143 -8.69 8.26 35.48
C LEU A 143 -8.08 7.47 36.64
N LYS A 144 -8.91 6.94 37.54
CA LYS A 144 -8.45 6.05 38.61
C LYS A 144 -7.80 4.79 38.06
N ALA A 145 -8.48 4.08 37.15
CA ALA A 145 -7.92 2.88 36.53
C ALA A 145 -6.62 3.15 35.75
N LEU A 146 -6.52 4.31 35.09
CA LEU A 146 -5.29 4.74 34.43
C LEU A 146 -4.16 4.99 35.43
N HIS A 147 -4.45 5.62 36.58
CA HIS A 147 -3.48 5.84 37.64
C HIS A 147 -3.04 4.52 38.29
N ASP A 148 -3.96 3.58 38.54
CA ASP A 148 -3.63 2.26 39.08
C ASP A 148 -2.67 1.49 38.15
N GLN A 149 -2.81 1.68 36.84
CA GLN A 149 -1.98 1.02 35.83
C GLN A 149 -0.66 1.77 35.53
N TRP A 150 -0.67 3.10 35.48
CA TRP A 150 0.44 3.93 34.96
C TRP A 150 1.01 4.93 35.98
N GLY A 151 0.41 5.07 37.16
CA GLY A 151 0.74 6.09 38.17
C GLY A 151 2.23 6.22 38.45
N PRO A 152 2.94 5.14 38.82
CA PRO A 152 4.38 5.23 39.09
C PRO A 152 5.21 5.79 37.93
N ARG A 153 4.85 5.45 36.68
CA ARG A 153 5.54 5.94 35.47
C ARG A 153 5.17 7.39 35.15
N LEU A 154 3.90 7.76 35.34
CA LEU A 154 3.43 9.15 35.17
C LEU A 154 4.12 10.08 36.18
N ASP A 155 4.19 9.66 37.45
CA ASP A 155 4.85 10.43 38.49
C ASP A 155 6.36 10.54 38.24
N GLU A 156 7.00 9.47 37.75
CA GLU A 156 8.41 9.50 37.34
C GLU A 156 8.65 10.45 36.17
N ALA A 157 7.82 10.38 35.12
CA ALA A 157 7.90 11.27 33.96
C ALA A 157 7.74 12.74 34.38
N GLU A 158 6.81 13.04 35.29
CA GLU A 158 6.62 14.38 35.83
C GLU A 158 7.85 14.84 36.64
N ARG A 159 8.33 14.03 37.59
CA ARG A 159 9.52 14.36 38.40
C ARG A 159 10.75 14.64 37.53
N ARG A 160 11.01 13.78 36.54
CA ARG A 160 12.14 13.96 35.62
C ARG A 160 11.95 15.18 34.73
N SER A 161 10.73 15.46 34.26
CA SER A 161 10.43 16.65 33.48
C SER A 161 10.65 17.94 34.27
N VAL A 162 10.30 17.97 35.55
CA VAL A 162 10.58 19.12 36.44
C VAL A 162 12.09 19.31 36.62
N ALA A 163 12.83 18.22 36.86
CA ALA A 163 14.29 18.30 36.98
C ALA A 163 14.96 18.80 35.69
N ALA A 164 14.50 18.33 34.52
CA ALA A 164 15.02 18.69 33.21
C ALA A 164 14.79 20.17 32.81
N ARG A 165 13.81 20.85 33.40
CA ARG A 165 13.53 22.28 33.15
C ARG A 165 14.36 23.24 34.00
N ARG A 166 15.12 22.74 34.98
CA ARG A 166 15.98 23.59 35.80
C ARG A 166 17.14 24.14 34.97
N PRO A 167 17.60 25.39 35.21
CA PRO A 167 18.69 25.99 34.45
C PRO A 167 19.97 25.13 34.42
N GLU A 168 20.27 24.45 35.51
CA GLU A 168 21.45 23.60 35.69
C GLU A 168 21.35 22.20 35.05
N ALA A 169 20.20 21.83 34.47
CA ALA A 169 20.04 20.51 33.87
C ALA A 169 20.98 20.32 32.66
N ASN A 170 21.64 19.17 32.60
CA ASN A 170 22.51 18.75 31.50
C ASN A 170 21.76 17.91 30.44
N ALA A 171 22.44 17.58 29.33
CA ALA A 171 21.88 16.79 28.24
C ALA A 171 21.37 15.41 28.69
N ASP A 172 22.10 14.73 29.59
CA ASP A 172 21.68 13.43 30.15
C ASP A 172 20.37 13.53 30.94
N THR A 173 20.21 14.57 31.77
CA THR A 173 19.00 14.79 32.57
C THR A 173 17.79 15.03 31.68
N ARG A 174 17.95 15.87 30.63
CA ARG A 174 16.87 16.12 29.66
C ARG A 174 16.55 14.89 28.84
N THR A 175 17.55 14.10 28.47
CA THR A 175 17.35 12.83 27.75
C THR A 175 16.60 11.82 28.62
N ALA A 176 16.96 11.68 29.90
CA ALA A 176 16.28 10.79 30.83
C ALA A 176 14.81 11.19 31.09
N ALA A 177 14.51 12.50 31.05
CA ALA A 177 13.13 12.99 31.07
C ALA A 177 12.39 12.67 29.77
N ALA A 178 13.02 12.86 28.62
CA ALA A 178 12.46 12.53 27.32
C ALA A 178 12.10 11.04 27.22
N GLU A 179 12.97 10.14 27.68
CA GLU A 179 12.71 8.69 27.71
C GLU A 179 11.53 8.33 28.62
N ALA A 180 11.42 8.97 29.79
CA ALA A 180 10.28 8.75 30.69
C ALA A 180 8.96 9.27 30.11
N LEU A 181 8.99 10.36 29.35
CA LEU A 181 7.85 10.89 28.62
C LEU A 181 7.41 9.95 27.49
N VAL A 182 8.35 9.35 26.75
CA VAL A 182 8.04 8.29 25.78
C VAL A 182 7.36 7.10 26.46
N ALA A 183 7.85 6.68 27.63
CA ALA A 183 7.30 5.55 28.36
C ALA A 183 5.83 5.75 28.82
N VAL A 184 5.33 6.99 28.85
CA VAL A 184 3.93 7.32 29.16
C VAL A 184 3.16 7.84 27.94
N GLY A 185 3.76 7.75 26.75
CA GLY A 185 3.16 8.14 25.48
C GLY A 185 3.01 9.64 25.25
N ASP A 186 3.80 10.48 25.92
CA ASP A 186 3.89 11.92 25.66
C ASP A 186 5.00 12.25 24.66
N ALA A 187 4.75 11.90 23.39
CA ALA A 187 5.73 12.07 22.31
C ALA A 187 6.13 13.54 22.07
N VAL A 188 5.19 14.49 22.26
CA VAL A 188 5.43 15.91 22.02
C VAL A 188 6.38 16.48 23.06
N ALA A 189 6.12 16.23 24.34
CA ALA A 189 7.02 16.66 25.39
C ALA A 189 8.37 15.93 25.32
N ALA A 190 8.36 14.64 24.96
CA ALA A 190 9.59 13.88 24.76
C ALA A 190 10.47 14.47 23.66
N GLU A 191 9.90 14.83 22.50
CA GLU A 191 10.64 15.47 21.41
C GLU A 191 11.24 16.80 21.86
N ALA A 192 10.46 17.65 22.54
CA ALA A 192 10.95 18.94 23.05
C ALA A 192 12.14 18.74 24.01
N MET A 193 12.07 17.76 24.91
CA MET A 193 13.15 17.45 25.85
C MET A 193 14.38 16.88 25.15
N ALA A 194 14.20 16.01 24.13
CA ALA A 194 15.29 15.49 23.32
C ALA A 194 16.00 16.62 22.55
N ARG A 195 15.25 17.55 21.95
CA ARG A 195 15.81 18.72 21.26
C ARG A 195 16.59 19.62 22.21
N ALA A 196 16.05 19.93 23.38
CA ALA A 196 16.75 20.72 24.40
C ALA A 196 18.03 20.03 24.92
N ALA A 197 18.07 18.69 24.94
CA ALA A 197 19.32 17.97 25.23
C ALA A 197 20.36 18.18 24.11
N LEU A 198 19.93 18.14 22.84
CA LEU A 198 20.79 18.31 21.67
C LEU A 198 21.27 19.75 21.45
N GLU A 199 20.57 20.75 21.98
CA GLU A 199 21.06 22.13 22.02
C GLU A 199 22.29 22.28 22.91
N GLN A 200 22.46 21.44 23.93
CA GLN A 200 23.63 21.44 24.81
C GLN A 200 24.74 20.51 24.32
N ASP A 201 24.37 19.35 23.78
CA ASP A 201 25.30 18.36 23.21
C ASP A 201 24.70 17.77 21.92
N GLU A 202 25.13 18.31 20.78
CA GLU A 202 24.64 17.89 19.47
C GLU A 202 24.95 16.41 19.12
N HIS A 203 25.96 15.83 19.79
CA HIS A 203 26.42 14.46 19.59
C HIS A 203 25.90 13.49 20.65
N HIS A 204 25.00 13.94 21.53
CA HIS A 204 24.41 13.09 22.56
C HIS A 204 23.66 11.90 21.93
N HIS A 205 24.25 10.71 22.01
CA HIS A 205 23.78 9.55 21.23
C HIS A 205 22.35 9.12 21.58
N ARG A 206 22.01 9.04 22.87
CA ARG A 206 20.65 8.67 23.33
C ARG A 206 19.59 9.68 22.88
N ALA A 207 19.91 10.98 22.93
CA ALA A 207 18.98 12.03 22.54
C ALA A 207 18.74 12.01 21.02
N ASN A 208 19.80 11.84 20.23
CA ASN A 208 19.72 11.69 18.78
C ASN A 208 18.93 10.41 18.38
N ARG A 209 19.15 9.27 19.05
CA ARG A 209 18.37 8.04 18.82
C ARG A 209 16.89 8.25 19.12
N LEU A 210 16.58 8.87 20.25
CA LEU A 210 15.20 9.16 20.67
C LEU A 210 14.50 10.10 19.69
N LEU A 211 15.15 11.22 19.34
CA LEU A 211 14.64 12.17 18.36
C LEU A 211 14.40 11.48 17.01
N GLY A 212 15.36 10.69 16.54
CA GLY A 212 15.25 9.91 15.31
C GLY A 212 14.00 9.03 15.29
N ARG A 213 13.75 8.24 16.35
CA ARG A 213 12.52 7.43 16.43
C ARG A 213 11.26 8.30 16.44
N LEU A 214 11.19 9.35 17.26
CA LEU A 214 9.99 10.18 17.38
C LEU A 214 9.63 10.84 16.05
N LEU A 215 10.64 11.29 15.30
CA LEU A 215 10.46 11.86 13.97
C LEU A 215 9.99 10.80 12.96
N LEU A 216 10.53 9.57 13.00
CA LEU A 216 10.06 8.48 12.13
C LEU A 216 8.62 8.09 12.44
N GLU A 217 8.22 8.03 13.71
CA GLU A 217 6.83 7.79 14.12
C GLU A 217 5.89 8.90 13.60
N ARG A 218 6.26 10.17 13.82
CA ARG A 218 5.48 11.33 13.35
C ARG A 218 5.40 11.41 11.83
N SER A 219 6.46 11.01 11.14
CA SER A 219 6.53 11.03 9.68
C SER A 219 5.61 10.02 8.99
N GLY A 220 5.09 9.03 9.72
CA GLY A 220 4.35 7.90 9.15
C GLY A 220 5.24 6.77 8.61
N ALA A 221 6.57 6.91 8.66
CA ALA A 221 7.52 5.91 8.13
C ALA A 221 7.56 4.59 8.93
N MET A 222 7.09 4.57 10.18
CA MET A 222 7.09 3.39 11.06
C MET A 222 5.73 2.68 11.14
N GLY A 223 4.67 3.25 10.54
CA GLY A 223 3.33 2.69 10.64
C GLY A 223 3.05 1.63 9.57
N VAL A 224 2.52 0.46 9.96
CA VAL A 224 1.89 -0.45 9.00
C VAL A 224 0.45 0.05 8.79
N GLN A 225 0.09 0.45 7.57
CA GLN A 225 -1.30 0.70 7.22
C GLN A 225 -1.76 -0.28 6.14
N ASP A 226 -2.86 -0.96 6.43
CA ASP A 226 -3.55 -1.92 5.56
C ASP A 226 -3.90 -1.31 4.20
N GLY A 227 -2.96 -1.39 3.24
CA GLY A 227 -3.20 -1.11 1.83
C GLY A 227 -3.51 0.35 1.46
N LYS A 228 -3.22 1.34 2.30
CA LYS A 228 -3.29 2.77 1.93
C LYS A 228 -1.88 3.31 1.59
N PRO A 229 -1.73 4.18 0.57
CA PRO A 229 -0.44 4.81 0.30
C PRO A 229 0.03 5.59 1.53
N PHE A 230 1.27 5.33 1.94
CA PHE A 230 1.92 6.03 3.03
C PHE A 230 2.00 7.53 2.70
N ALA A 231 1.29 8.38 3.43
CA ALA A 231 1.65 9.80 3.48
C ALA A 231 2.90 9.90 4.37
N VAL A 232 4.09 9.86 3.75
CA VAL A 232 5.36 10.03 4.44
C VAL A 232 5.78 11.49 4.38
N ASP A 233 6.01 12.10 5.55
CA ASP A 233 6.66 13.40 5.62
C ASP A 233 8.17 13.22 5.39
N ARG A 234 8.61 13.52 4.16
CA ARG A 234 10.02 13.41 3.77
C ARG A 234 10.95 14.23 4.65
N ALA A 235 10.56 15.44 5.04
CA ALA A 235 11.44 16.33 5.80
C ALA A 235 11.71 15.75 7.19
N LEU A 236 10.68 15.20 7.84
CA LEU A 236 10.84 14.52 9.12
C LEU A 236 11.71 13.27 9.02
N VAL A 237 11.60 12.48 7.94
CA VAL A 237 12.44 11.29 7.74
C VAL A 237 13.90 11.68 7.50
N GLU A 238 14.17 12.71 6.69
CA GLU A 238 15.54 13.19 6.44
C GLU A 238 16.17 13.79 7.71
N GLU A 239 15.39 14.51 8.53
CA GLU A 239 15.81 14.98 9.84
C GLU A 239 16.14 13.80 10.77
N ALA A 240 15.28 12.78 10.80
CA ALA A 240 15.50 11.56 11.57
C ALA A 240 16.79 10.83 11.16
N ILE A 241 17.04 10.69 9.86
CA ILE A 241 18.28 10.11 9.31
C ILE A 241 19.49 10.90 9.82
N GLY A 242 19.41 12.23 9.82
CA GLY A 242 20.46 13.11 10.36
C GLY A 242 20.76 12.85 11.84
N ALA A 243 19.71 12.76 12.66
CA ALA A 243 19.85 12.46 14.09
C ALA A 243 20.44 11.04 14.32
N LEU A 244 19.87 10.02 13.68
CA LEU A 244 20.31 8.63 13.83
C LEU A 244 21.78 8.45 13.38
N ARG A 245 22.18 9.14 12.31
CA ARG A 245 23.59 9.16 11.87
C ARG A 245 24.53 9.73 12.94
N ARG A 246 24.13 10.81 13.62
CA ARG A 246 24.91 11.37 14.76
C ARG A 246 24.95 10.40 15.94
N ALA A 247 23.84 9.72 16.24
CA ALA A 247 23.81 8.71 17.29
C ALA A 247 24.80 7.57 17.02
N VAL A 248 24.78 7.01 15.80
CA VAL A 248 25.71 5.94 15.38
C VAL A 248 27.16 6.43 15.35
N ALA A 249 27.41 7.68 14.94
CA ALA A 249 28.76 8.24 14.94
C ALA A 249 29.33 8.38 16.37
N ALA A 250 28.52 8.80 17.33
CA ALA A 250 28.90 8.92 18.73
C ALA A 250 29.01 7.56 19.44
N ARG A 251 28.15 6.61 19.09
CA ARG A 251 28.10 5.27 19.67
C ARG A 251 27.91 4.20 18.59
N PRO A 252 28.99 3.71 17.96
CA PRO A 252 28.88 2.79 16.84
C PRO A 252 28.19 1.47 17.17
N ASP A 253 28.18 1.02 18.42
CA ASP A 253 27.51 -0.18 18.93
C ASP A 253 26.01 0.00 19.24
N ASP A 254 25.44 1.20 19.03
CA ASP A 254 23.99 1.43 19.13
C ASP A 254 23.26 0.78 17.93
N ASP A 255 22.97 -0.52 18.07
CA ASP A 255 22.34 -1.36 17.04
C ASP A 255 20.95 -0.85 16.62
N GLU A 256 20.24 -0.20 17.54
CA GLU A 256 18.91 0.32 17.28
C GLU A 256 18.96 1.60 16.44
N ALA A 257 19.83 2.55 16.78
CA ALA A 257 20.04 3.74 15.96
C ALA A 257 20.54 3.36 14.55
N ASP A 258 21.45 2.39 14.47
CA ASP A 258 22.00 1.88 13.19
C ASP A 258 20.91 1.23 12.32
N TRP A 259 20.07 0.37 12.91
CA TRP A 259 18.95 -0.22 12.18
C TRP A 259 17.93 0.82 11.73
N LEU A 260 17.49 1.72 12.62
CA LEU A 260 16.52 2.77 12.29
C LEU A 260 17.02 3.67 11.16
N HIS A 261 18.32 3.99 11.13
CA HIS A 261 18.92 4.78 10.07
C HIS A 261 18.80 4.08 8.71
N VAL A 262 19.21 2.81 8.63
CA VAL A 262 19.16 2.03 7.39
C VAL A 262 17.71 1.79 6.94
N ALA A 263 16.81 1.51 7.89
CA ALA A 263 15.38 1.34 7.62
C ALA A 263 14.72 2.61 7.09
N ALA A 264 15.03 3.79 7.66
CA ALA A 264 14.52 5.07 7.18
C ALA A 264 14.92 5.36 5.72
N VAL A 265 16.17 5.04 5.35
CA VAL A 265 16.64 5.15 3.96
C VAL A 265 15.87 4.20 3.05
N ALA A 266 15.68 2.94 3.47
CA ALA A 266 14.88 1.98 2.71
C ALA A 266 13.44 2.50 2.50
N THR A 267 12.79 3.02 3.54
CA THR A 267 11.45 3.61 3.41
C THR A 267 11.41 4.72 2.38
N LEU A 268 12.36 5.67 2.39
CA LEU A 268 12.42 6.73 1.39
C LEU A 268 12.58 6.20 -0.04
N VAL A 269 13.33 5.11 -0.25
CA VAL A 269 13.43 4.48 -1.57
C VAL A 269 12.08 3.88 -1.97
N GLN A 270 11.42 3.17 -1.06
CA GLN A 270 10.17 2.44 -1.30
C GLN A 270 9.00 3.38 -1.63
N VAL A 271 8.98 4.59 -1.05
CA VAL A 271 7.98 5.63 -1.37
C VAL A 271 8.42 6.56 -2.51
N GLY A 272 9.62 6.38 -3.06
CA GLY A 272 10.11 7.17 -4.20
C GLY A 272 10.54 8.59 -3.85
N MET A 273 10.97 8.81 -2.61
CA MET A 273 11.38 10.12 -2.08
C MET A 273 12.89 10.20 -1.76
N ALA A 274 13.64 9.11 -1.89
CA ALA A 274 15.08 9.11 -1.63
C ALA A 274 15.86 9.89 -2.70
N SER A 275 16.72 10.80 -2.27
CA SER A 275 17.76 11.39 -3.12
C SER A 275 18.95 10.44 -3.29
N ASP A 276 19.74 10.61 -4.35
CA ASP A 276 20.96 9.82 -4.57
C ASP A 276 21.99 10.02 -3.45
N THR A 277 22.03 11.22 -2.86
CA THR A 277 22.90 11.53 -1.71
C THR A 277 22.49 10.73 -0.48
N VAL A 278 21.20 10.75 -0.12
CA VAL A 278 20.66 9.99 1.02
C VAL A 278 20.91 8.50 0.82
N LEU A 279 20.64 7.98 -0.39
CA LEU A 279 20.86 6.57 -0.67
C LEU A 279 22.33 6.16 -0.63
N ARG A 280 23.24 6.98 -1.16
CA ARG A 280 24.69 6.73 -1.11
C ARG A 280 25.20 6.67 0.33
N ASP A 281 24.80 7.62 1.16
CA ASP A 281 25.25 7.68 2.56
C ASP A 281 24.62 6.54 3.37
N GLY A 282 23.34 6.24 3.13
CA GLY A 282 22.66 5.07 3.70
C GLY A 282 23.30 3.75 3.28
N ALA A 283 23.74 3.60 2.03
CA ALA A 283 24.42 2.40 1.56
C ALA A 283 25.79 2.18 2.25
N ARG A 284 26.51 3.26 2.58
CA ARG A 284 27.75 3.17 3.38
C ARG A 284 27.46 2.64 4.78
N ALA A 285 26.42 3.18 5.43
CA ALA A 285 25.99 2.69 6.74
C ALA A 285 25.54 1.23 6.67
N ALA A 286 24.72 0.88 5.68
CA ALA A 286 24.25 -0.48 5.43
C ALA A 286 25.41 -1.47 5.23
N TRP A 287 26.49 -1.09 4.55
CA TRP A 287 27.69 -1.93 4.42
C TRP A 287 28.37 -2.23 5.76
N VAL A 288 28.48 -1.23 6.65
CA VAL A 288 29.05 -1.41 7.99
C VAL A 288 28.15 -2.33 8.81
N ARG A 289 26.85 -2.07 8.78
CA ARG A 289 25.84 -2.90 9.46
C ARG A 289 25.88 -4.34 8.99
N LEU A 290 25.91 -4.59 7.68
CA LEU A 290 25.92 -5.93 7.10
C LEU A 290 27.16 -6.76 7.48
N ARG A 291 28.27 -6.13 7.83
CA ARG A 291 29.45 -6.82 8.38
C ARG A 291 29.22 -7.34 9.79
N ARG A 292 28.42 -6.65 10.59
CA ARG A 292 28.08 -7.02 11.98
C ARG A 292 26.85 -7.90 12.07
N ARG A 293 25.84 -7.63 11.24
CA ARG A 293 24.57 -8.34 11.12
C ARG A 293 24.48 -8.94 9.71
N SER A 294 25.10 -10.10 9.52
CA SER A 294 25.28 -10.70 8.18
C SER A 294 24.00 -11.13 7.47
N LYS A 295 22.87 -11.20 8.17
CA LYS A 295 21.54 -11.54 7.64
C LYS A 295 20.56 -10.35 7.61
N ASP A 296 21.04 -9.11 7.70
CA ASP A 296 20.17 -7.93 7.62
C ASP A 296 19.72 -7.68 6.17
N THR A 297 18.47 -8.04 5.86
CA THR A 297 17.88 -7.97 4.51
C THR A 297 17.63 -6.53 4.07
N VAL A 298 17.24 -5.64 4.99
CA VAL A 298 17.03 -4.21 4.72
C VAL A 298 18.35 -3.54 4.32
N ALA A 299 19.42 -3.81 5.06
CA ALA A 299 20.75 -3.30 4.72
C ALA A 299 21.22 -3.80 3.34
N ALA A 300 21.02 -5.08 3.03
CA ALA A 300 21.35 -5.63 1.72
C ALA A 300 20.53 -4.96 0.60
N SER A 301 19.23 -4.72 0.80
CA SER A 301 18.37 -4.03 -0.16
C SER A 301 18.83 -2.59 -0.41
N VAL A 302 19.17 -1.81 0.63
CA VAL A 302 19.67 -0.43 0.49
C VAL A 302 20.95 -0.40 -0.36
N ILE A 303 21.86 -1.36 -0.17
CA ILE A 303 23.04 -1.50 -1.02
C ILE A 303 22.65 -1.85 -2.46
N GLY A 304 21.70 -2.78 -2.64
CA GLY A 304 21.16 -3.15 -3.94
C GLY A 304 20.59 -1.96 -4.69
N PHE A 305 19.72 -1.17 -4.05
CA PHE A 305 19.14 0.06 -4.62
C PHE A 305 20.23 1.07 -4.98
N HIS A 306 21.25 1.24 -4.15
CA HIS A 306 22.35 2.17 -4.46
C HIS A 306 23.12 1.77 -5.72
N ILE A 307 23.38 0.47 -5.90
CA ILE A 307 24.06 -0.05 -7.10
C ILE A 307 23.15 0.09 -8.32
N TYR A 308 21.87 -0.28 -8.18
CA TYR A 308 20.86 -0.14 -9.22
C TYR A 308 20.70 1.31 -9.70
N ARG A 309 20.61 2.31 -8.80
CA ARG A 309 20.46 3.73 -9.18
C ARG A 309 21.66 4.32 -9.91
N ARG A 310 22.77 3.57 -9.98
CA ARG A 310 23.96 3.91 -10.78
C ARG A 310 24.01 3.15 -12.10
N ASP A 311 22.88 2.61 -12.55
CA ASP A 311 22.70 1.86 -13.78
C ASP A 311 23.63 0.62 -13.85
N ARG A 312 23.84 -0.04 -12.70
CA ARG A 312 24.68 -1.25 -12.56
C ARG A 312 23.87 -2.48 -12.19
N LEU A 313 22.80 -2.75 -12.95
CA LEU A 313 21.84 -3.82 -12.64
C LEU A 313 22.49 -5.21 -12.53
N VAL A 314 23.44 -5.54 -13.41
CA VAL A 314 24.18 -6.81 -13.38
C VAL A 314 24.92 -7.01 -12.06
N LEU A 315 25.54 -5.95 -11.53
CA LEU A 315 26.25 -5.98 -10.26
C LEU A 315 25.27 -6.11 -9.08
N ALA A 316 24.13 -5.40 -9.12
CA ALA A 316 23.08 -5.52 -8.10
C ALA A 316 22.53 -6.95 -8.05
N SER A 317 22.19 -7.52 -9.22
CA SER A 317 21.75 -8.92 -9.37
C SER A 317 22.78 -9.91 -8.81
N TRP A 318 24.05 -9.76 -9.16
CA TRP A 318 25.13 -10.60 -8.64
C TRP A 318 25.24 -10.52 -7.12
N LEU A 319 25.21 -9.31 -6.56
CA LEU A 319 25.33 -9.08 -5.12
C LEU A 319 24.17 -9.72 -4.36
N SER A 320 22.94 -9.53 -4.82
CA SER A 320 21.74 -10.12 -4.21
C SER A 320 21.80 -11.64 -4.18
N ARG A 321 22.25 -12.27 -5.28
CA ARG A 321 22.47 -13.74 -5.31
C ARG A 321 23.58 -14.20 -4.38
N ARG A 322 24.68 -13.45 -4.30
CA ARG A 322 25.75 -13.75 -3.34
C ARG A 322 25.25 -13.65 -1.90
N PHE A 323 24.42 -12.66 -1.61
CA PHE A 323 23.84 -12.44 -0.29
C PHE A 323 22.85 -13.54 0.11
N ARG A 324 21.98 -13.97 -0.83
CA ARG A 324 21.02 -15.07 -0.65
C ARG A 324 21.65 -16.38 -0.15
N ARG A 325 22.93 -16.65 -0.46
CA ARG A 325 23.66 -17.84 0.01
C ARG A 325 23.81 -17.92 1.53
N ARG A 326 23.56 -16.82 2.26
CA ARG A 326 23.59 -16.77 3.72
C ARG A 326 22.31 -17.30 4.39
N PHE A 327 21.28 -17.58 3.60
CA PHE A 327 19.94 -17.94 4.08
C PHE A 327 19.55 -19.36 3.64
N THR A 328 18.81 -20.04 4.51
CA THR A 328 18.13 -21.30 4.17
C THR A 328 16.86 -21.02 3.33
N ALA A 329 16.30 -22.04 2.67
CA ALA A 329 15.05 -21.88 1.92
C ALA A 329 13.87 -21.40 2.80
N ALA A 330 13.75 -21.95 4.02
CA ALA A 330 12.72 -21.56 4.97
C ALA A 330 12.86 -20.11 5.45
N GLU A 331 14.09 -19.61 5.59
CA GLU A 331 14.33 -18.21 5.95
C GLU A 331 13.92 -17.26 4.81
N VAL A 332 14.19 -17.63 3.56
CA VAL A 332 13.86 -16.77 2.41
C VAL A 332 12.37 -16.70 2.14
N ALA A 333 11.65 -17.80 2.36
CA ALA A 333 10.19 -17.80 2.30
C ALA A 333 9.54 -16.82 3.29
N ARG A 334 10.26 -16.38 4.34
CA ARG A 334 9.78 -15.43 5.36
C ARG A 334 10.25 -13.99 5.12
N GLU A 335 11.18 -13.76 4.19
CA GLU A 335 11.84 -12.47 3.98
C GLU A 335 11.46 -11.86 2.62
N HIS A 336 10.47 -10.97 2.62
CA HIS A 336 9.90 -10.38 1.41
C HIS A 336 10.93 -9.71 0.49
N GLU A 337 11.75 -8.81 1.05
CA GLU A 337 12.78 -8.08 0.32
C GLU A 337 13.82 -9.01 -0.31
N LEU A 338 14.23 -10.05 0.42
CA LEU A 338 15.18 -11.04 -0.09
C LEU A 338 14.59 -11.82 -1.26
N GLY A 339 13.32 -12.23 -1.16
CA GLY A 339 12.59 -12.87 -2.26
C GLY A 339 12.59 -12.01 -3.52
N LEU A 340 12.18 -10.74 -3.40
CA LEU A 340 12.15 -9.78 -4.51
C LEU A 340 13.51 -9.65 -5.21
N TRP A 341 14.58 -9.39 -4.45
CA TRP A 341 15.91 -9.17 -5.00
C TRP A 341 16.56 -10.43 -5.60
N THR A 342 16.10 -11.62 -5.20
CA THR A 342 16.62 -12.88 -5.77
C THR A 342 16.04 -13.22 -7.14
N MET A 343 14.85 -12.72 -7.45
CA MET A 343 14.27 -12.86 -8.79
C MET A 343 14.96 -11.98 -9.84
N LEU A 344 15.73 -10.98 -9.41
CA LEU A 344 16.48 -10.12 -10.32
C LEU A 344 17.67 -10.90 -10.92
N ARG A 345 17.53 -11.32 -12.18
CA ARG A 345 18.60 -11.90 -13.00
C ARG A 345 18.88 -10.98 -14.17
N ALA A 346 20.07 -10.40 -14.19
CA ALA A 346 20.51 -9.47 -15.24
C ALA A 346 21.74 -9.99 -16.01
N ASP A 347 22.29 -11.15 -15.62
CA ASP A 347 23.52 -11.69 -16.19
C ASP A 347 23.32 -12.35 -17.56
N ASP A 348 24.25 -12.14 -18.50
CA ASP A 348 24.09 -12.62 -19.88
C ASP A 348 24.04 -14.15 -19.98
N ALA A 349 24.77 -14.85 -19.10
CA ALA A 349 24.73 -16.31 -19.03
C ALA A 349 23.32 -16.83 -18.68
N PHE A 350 22.58 -16.11 -17.84
CA PHE A 350 21.18 -16.43 -17.56
C PHE A 350 20.31 -16.30 -18.81
N PHE A 351 20.35 -15.14 -19.46
CA PHE A 351 19.52 -14.87 -20.64
C PHE A 351 19.81 -15.83 -21.79
N ARG A 352 21.08 -16.17 -22.03
CA ARG A 352 21.48 -17.14 -23.06
C ARG A 352 21.07 -18.58 -22.73
N ALA A 353 20.82 -18.89 -21.46
CA ALA A 353 20.38 -20.20 -21.00
C ALA A 353 18.86 -20.31 -20.84
N LEU A 354 18.10 -19.24 -21.11
CA LEU A 354 16.64 -19.30 -21.09
C LEU A 354 16.16 -20.25 -22.19
N PRO A 355 15.16 -21.10 -21.90
CA PRO A 355 14.53 -21.90 -22.95
C PRO A 355 13.82 -20.98 -23.94
N PRO A 356 13.65 -21.40 -25.20
CA PRO A 356 12.76 -20.70 -26.13
C PRO A 356 11.34 -20.63 -25.55
N VAL A 357 10.62 -19.55 -25.88
CA VAL A 357 9.29 -19.30 -25.32
C VAL A 357 8.29 -20.40 -25.69
N GLU A 358 8.47 -21.03 -26.84
CA GLU A 358 7.67 -22.17 -27.29
C GLU A 358 7.72 -23.32 -26.30
N ALA A 359 8.90 -23.68 -25.79
CA ALA A 359 9.07 -24.71 -24.76
C ALA A 359 8.52 -24.30 -23.39
N VAL A 360 8.35 -22.99 -23.13
CA VAL A 360 7.60 -22.50 -21.96
C VAL A 360 6.11 -22.72 -22.16
N LEU A 361 5.58 -22.28 -23.31
CA LEU A 361 4.15 -22.37 -23.63
C LEU A 361 3.66 -23.82 -23.68
N GLU A 362 4.46 -24.76 -24.18
CA GLU A 362 4.15 -26.20 -24.20
C GLU A 362 3.98 -26.80 -22.78
N ARG A 363 4.65 -26.23 -21.77
CA ARG A 363 4.54 -26.66 -20.37
C ARG A 363 3.39 -25.99 -19.62
N MET A 364 2.84 -24.91 -20.17
CA MET A 364 1.67 -24.25 -19.58
C MET A 364 0.41 -25.07 -19.88
N ALA A 365 -0.65 -24.79 -19.10
CA ALA A 365 -1.96 -25.32 -19.42
C ALA A 365 -2.35 -25.00 -20.87
N PRO A 366 -2.95 -25.95 -21.62
CA PRO A 366 -3.42 -25.71 -22.96
C PRO A 366 -4.34 -24.49 -23.01
N LEU A 367 -4.14 -23.66 -24.03
CA LEU A 367 -4.96 -22.49 -24.27
C LEU A 367 -6.24 -22.91 -25.00
N GLU A 368 -7.39 -22.72 -24.36
CA GLU A 368 -8.71 -22.90 -24.96
C GLU A 368 -9.16 -21.58 -25.57
N TRP A 369 -9.27 -21.55 -26.90
CA TRP A 369 -9.91 -20.47 -27.62
C TRP A 369 -11.41 -20.71 -27.61
N ARG A 370 -12.16 -19.87 -26.89
CA ARG A 370 -13.62 -19.97 -26.94
C ARG A 370 -14.16 -19.21 -28.14
N ILE A 371 -13.64 -18.01 -28.39
CA ILE A 371 -14.10 -17.13 -29.45
C ILE A 371 -12.93 -16.30 -29.96
N GLU A 372 -12.72 -16.34 -31.27
CA GLU A 372 -11.85 -15.37 -31.94
C GLU A 372 -12.58 -14.04 -32.09
N PRO A 373 -11.97 -12.91 -31.70
CA PRO A 373 -12.46 -11.60 -32.08
C PRO A 373 -12.59 -11.54 -33.60
N ALA A 374 -13.60 -10.83 -34.11
CA ALA A 374 -13.83 -10.72 -35.55
C ALA A 374 -12.54 -10.29 -36.29
N PRO A 375 -12.30 -10.79 -37.52
CA PRO A 375 -11.18 -10.33 -38.33
C PRO A 375 -11.18 -8.80 -38.45
N GLY A 376 -10.05 -8.17 -38.11
CA GLY A 376 -9.87 -6.71 -38.17
C GLY A 376 -8.74 -6.32 -39.11
N LEU A 377 -8.57 -5.01 -39.35
CA LEU A 377 -7.45 -4.51 -40.15
C LEU A 377 -6.12 -4.70 -39.38
N SER A 378 -5.03 -5.01 -40.09
CA SER A 378 -3.69 -5.30 -39.53
C SER A 378 -3.10 -4.18 -38.64
N GLY A 379 -3.68 -2.96 -38.66
CA GLY A 379 -3.29 -1.84 -37.79
C GLY A 379 -4.26 -1.50 -36.65
N GLU A 380 -5.39 -2.20 -36.53
CA GLU A 380 -6.40 -1.92 -35.52
C GLU A 380 -5.93 -2.46 -34.15
N GLN A 381 -5.90 -1.61 -33.13
CA GLN A 381 -5.46 -1.99 -31.78
C GLN A 381 -6.44 -2.99 -31.17
N VAL A 382 -5.93 -3.89 -30.33
CA VAL A 382 -6.74 -4.81 -29.52
C VAL A 382 -6.44 -4.54 -28.06
N VAL A 383 -7.47 -4.24 -27.27
CA VAL A 383 -7.32 -4.13 -25.81
C VAL A 383 -7.28 -5.53 -25.23
N PHE A 384 -6.26 -5.83 -24.44
CA PHE A 384 -6.07 -7.14 -23.83
C PHE A 384 -6.07 -7.05 -22.31
N CYS A 385 -6.82 -7.91 -21.63
CA CYS A 385 -6.73 -8.08 -20.19
C CYS A 385 -6.71 -9.57 -19.80
N CYS A 386 -6.10 -9.87 -18.66
CA CYS A 386 -5.91 -11.23 -18.17
C CYS A 386 -6.04 -11.26 -16.65
N CYS A 387 -6.84 -12.19 -16.14
CA CYS A 387 -7.10 -12.33 -14.71
C CYS A 387 -7.49 -13.77 -14.34
N ASP A 388 -7.53 -14.08 -13.04
CA ASP A 388 -8.18 -15.29 -12.53
C ASP A 388 -9.68 -15.07 -12.33
N ASP A 389 -10.39 -16.17 -12.03
CA ASP A 389 -11.83 -16.18 -11.78
C ASP A 389 -12.32 -15.10 -10.79
N VAL A 390 -11.62 -14.92 -9.66
CA VAL A 390 -12.07 -14.00 -8.61
C VAL A 390 -11.89 -12.55 -9.05
N TYR A 391 -10.74 -12.23 -9.64
CA TYR A 391 -10.48 -10.89 -10.15
C TYR A 391 -11.40 -10.54 -11.31
N PHE A 392 -11.70 -11.49 -12.21
CA PHE A 392 -12.64 -11.29 -13.30
C PHE A 392 -14.00 -10.84 -12.77
N ARG A 393 -14.62 -11.62 -11.88
CA ARG A 393 -15.95 -11.29 -11.33
C ARG A 393 -15.97 -9.96 -10.59
N ARG A 394 -14.85 -9.60 -9.96
CA ARG A 394 -14.72 -8.37 -9.18
C ARG A 394 -14.53 -7.12 -10.02
N PHE A 395 -13.74 -7.19 -11.11
CA PHE A 395 -13.25 -5.99 -11.79
C PHE A 395 -13.51 -5.95 -13.29
N ALA A 396 -13.53 -7.10 -13.97
CA ALA A 396 -13.67 -7.12 -15.43
C ALA A 396 -14.97 -6.45 -15.94
N PRO A 397 -16.15 -6.59 -15.28
CA PRO A 397 -17.35 -5.88 -15.71
C PRO A 397 -17.18 -4.36 -15.74
N ALA A 398 -16.52 -3.77 -14.74
CA ALA A 398 -16.31 -2.32 -14.68
C ALA A 398 -15.33 -1.84 -15.77
N LEU A 399 -14.26 -2.61 -16.02
CA LEU A 399 -13.33 -2.34 -17.11
C LEU A 399 -14.06 -2.38 -18.47
N LEU A 400 -14.79 -3.45 -18.75
CA LEU A 400 -15.51 -3.63 -20.01
C LEU A 400 -16.59 -2.56 -20.21
N GLU A 401 -17.30 -2.16 -19.16
CA GLU A 401 -18.27 -1.06 -19.22
C GLU A 401 -17.58 0.27 -19.58
N SER A 402 -16.47 0.60 -18.91
CA SER A 402 -15.72 1.82 -19.22
C SER A 402 -15.15 1.82 -20.65
N LEU A 403 -14.75 0.65 -21.17
CA LEU A 403 -14.34 0.50 -22.56
C LEU A 403 -15.51 0.71 -23.53
N ALA A 404 -16.67 0.10 -23.26
CA ALA A 404 -17.86 0.23 -24.10
C ALA A 404 -18.34 1.69 -24.18
N GLU A 405 -18.24 2.43 -23.08
CA GLU A 405 -18.58 3.86 -23.04
C GLU A 405 -17.57 4.73 -23.82
N ARG A 406 -16.27 4.46 -23.69
CA ARG A 406 -15.20 5.30 -24.25
C ARG A 406 -14.85 4.97 -25.69
N MET A 407 -14.95 3.71 -26.07
CA MET A 407 -14.56 3.18 -27.37
C MET A 407 -15.61 2.19 -27.89
N PRO A 408 -16.83 2.63 -28.24
CA PRO A 408 -17.85 1.75 -28.78
C PRO A 408 -17.34 0.99 -30.02
N GLY A 409 -17.56 -0.32 -30.05
CA GLY A 409 -17.12 -1.21 -31.11
C GLY A 409 -15.67 -1.69 -31.01
N ALA A 410 -14.91 -1.25 -30.00
CA ALA A 410 -13.52 -1.67 -29.83
C ALA A 410 -13.37 -3.19 -29.73
N THR A 411 -12.26 -3.69 -30.28
CA THR A 411 -11.89 -5.10 -30.16
C THR A 411 -11.20 -5.34 -28.82
N VAL A 412 -11.74 -6.25 -28.02
CA VAL A 412 -11.22 -6.62 -26.70
C VAL A 412 -10.94 -8.12 -26.64
N ALA A 413 -9.74 -8.50 -26.24
CA ALA A 413 -9.37 -9.89 -25.98
C ALA A 413 -9.23 -10.10 -24.47
N VAL A 414 -10.01 -11.04 -23.92
CA VAL A 414 -9.99 -11.33 -22.49
C VAL A 414 -9.49 -12.75 -22.27
N HIS A 415 -8.49 -12.90 -21.42
CA HIS A 415 -8.01 -14.19 -20.95
C HIS A 415 -8.42 -14.42 -19.49
N VAL A 416 -9.01 -15.58 -19.21
CA VAL A 416 -9.38 -15.96 -17.84
C VAL A 416 -8.70 -17.26 -17.43
N VAL A 417 -7.93 -17.21 -16.34
CA VAL A 417 -7.27 -18.39 -15.76
C VAL A 417 -8.25 -19.10 -14.83
N ALA A 418 -8.44 -20.40 -15.08
CA ALA A 418 -9.29 -21.29 -14.29
C ALA A 418 -10.70 -20.73 -13.98
N PRO A 419 -11.49 -20.32 -14.99
CA PRO A 419 -12.81 -19.73 -14.78
C PRO A 419 -13.79 -20.74 -14.17
N SER A 420 -14.65 -20.26 -13.27
CA SER A 420 -15.84 -20.97 -12.82
C SER A 420 -16.97 -20.89 -13.86
N LEU A 421 -17.98 -21.75 -13.69
CA LEU A 421 -19.20 -21.69 -14.52
C LEU A 421 -19.91 -20.32 -14.43
N GLU A 422 -19.87 -19.68 -13.25
CA GLU A 422 -20.43 -18.33 -13.07
C GLU A 422 -19.68 -17.31 -13.95
N THR A 423 -18.35 -17.37 -13.95
CA THR A 423 -17.52 -16.50 -14.80
C THR A 423 -17.77 -16.76 -16.29
N GLU A 424 -17.86 -18.03 -16.71
CA GLU A 424 -18.19 -18.37 -18.11
C GLU A 424 -19.55 -17.79 -18.52
N GLN A 425 -20.57 -17.82 -17.65
CA GLN A 425 -21.87 -17.19 -17.92
C GLN A 425 -21.79 -15.65 -18.06
N VAL A 426 -20.92 -14.99 -17.27
CA VAL A 426 -20.69 -13.55 -17.41
C VAL A 426 -19.99 -13.23 -18.74
N MET A 427 -19.03 -14.05 -19.15
CA MET A 427 -18.36 -13.93 -20.46
C MET A 427 -19.37 -14.06 -21.61
N ASP A 428 -20.30 -15.01 -21.53
CA ASP A 428 -21.36 -15.21 -22.53
C ASP A 428 -22.31 -14.00 -22.66
N ARG A 429 -22.54 -13.26 -21.57
CA ARG A 429 -23.34 -12.03 -21.60
C ARG A 429 -22.63 -10.91 -22.36
N TRP A 430 -21.34 -10.69 -22.07
CA TRP A 430 -20.55 -9.67 -22.76
C TRP A 430 -20.38 -9.95 -24.25
N ARG A 431 -20.40 -11.23 -24.64
CA ARG A 431 -20.38 -11.63 -26.04
C ARG A 431 -21.59 -11.10 -26.83
N VAL A 432 -22.78 -11.09 -26.23
CA VAL A 432 -24.02 -10.72 -26.93
C VAL A 432 -24.41 -9.26 -26.72
N ASP A 433 -23.70 -8.53 -25.86
CA ASP A 433 -23.94 -7.12 -25.54
C ASP A 433 -23.80 -6.20 -26.77
N GLY A 434 -22.87 -6.51 -27.67
CA GLY A 434 -22.72 -5.84 -28.97
C GLY A 434 -22.10 -4.44 -28.92
N ARG A 435 -21.86 -3.85 -27.74
CA ARG A 435 -21.14 -2.57 -27.61
C ARG A 435 -19.62 -2.71 -27.79
N LEU A 436 -19.09 -3.93 -27.66
CA LEU A 436 -17.69 -4.28 -27.86
C LEU A 436 -17.58 -5.55 -28.70
N THR A 437 -16.47 -5.71 -29.42
CA THR A 437 -16.12 -6.97 -30.08
C THR A 437 -15.21 -7.78 -29.16
N VAL A 438 -15.80 -8.64 -28.33
CA VAL A 438 -15.07 -9.36 -27.27
C VAL A 438 -14.71 -10.79 -27.69
N GLY A 439 -13.42 -11.10 -27.71
CA GLY A 439 -12.88 -12.46 -27.82
C GLY A 439 -12.46 -13.01 -26.45
N PHE A 440 -12.63 -14.31 -26.26
CA PHE A 440 -12.32 -14.97 -25.00
C PHE A 440 -11.39 -16.17 -25.20
N SER A 441 -10.41 -16.25 -24.32
CA SER A 441 -9.54 -17.42 -24.16
C SER A 441 -9.44 -17.80 -22.69
N LEU A 442 -9.15 -19.06 -22.40
CA LEU A 442 -8.99 -19.52 -21.02
C LEU A 442 -7.97 -20.64 -20.94
N ASP A 443 -7.44 -20.87 -19.74
CA ASP A 443 -6.60 -22.01 -19.42
C ASP A 443 -6.99 -22.60 -18.05
N ARG A 444 -6.58 -23.85 -17.79
CA ARG A 444 -6.86 -24.55 -16.52
C ARG A 444 -5.59 -25.23 -16.00
N PRO A 445 -4.64 -24.47 -15.43
CA PRO A 445 -3.42 -25.03 -14.86
C PRO A 445 -3.71 -25.91 -13.64
N ASP A 446 -2.95 -27.00 -13.51
CA ASP A 446 -2.92 -27.76 -12.28
C ASP A 446 -2.18 -26.96 -11.20
N MET A 447 -2.95 -26.47 -10.23
CA MET A 447 -2.45 -25.68 -9.11
C MET A 447 -2.30 -26.49 -7.83
N ALA A 448 -2.43 -27.82 -7.90
CA ALA A 448 -2.22 -28.69 -6.75
C ALA A 448 -0.81 -28.46 -6.17
N GLY A 449 -0.74 -28.25 -4.86
CA GLY A 449 0.52 -28.00 -4.15
C GLY A 449 1.13 -26.60 -4.36
N TRP A 450 0.51 -25.70 -5.11
CA TRP A 450 0.98 -24.32 -5.21
C TRP A 450 0.68 -23.55 -3.92
N THR A 451 1.61 -22.68 -3.52
CA THR A 451 1.38 -21.69 -2.46
C THR A 451 0.50 -20.55 -2.99
N ASP A 452 -0.10 -19.77 -2.09
CA ASP A 452 -0.87 -18.58 -2.46
C ASP A 452 -0.03 -17.59 -3.28
N ILE A 453 1.21 -17.36 -2.86
CA ILE A 453 2.15 -16.47 -3.58
C ILE A 453 2.41 -16.98 -5.00
N LYS A 454 2.58 -18.29 -5.18
CA LYS A 454 2.77 -18.88 -6.53
C LYS A 454 1.53 -18.73 -7.39
N ARG A 455 0.32 -18.94 -6.84
CA ARG A 455 -0.95 -18.72 -7.56
C ARG A 455 -1.10 -17.28 -8.03
N VAL A 456 -0.97 -16.32 -7.11
CA VAL A 456 -1.12 -14.89 -7.43
C VAL A 456 -0.05 -14.44 -8.44
N THR A 457 1.19 -14.92 -8.28
CA THR A 457 2.26 -14.58 -9.23
C THR A 457 2.02 -15.20 -10.61
N TYR A 458 1.51 -16.42 -10.68
CA TYR A 458 1.11 -17.04 -11.94
C TYR A 458 0.04 -16.20 -12.63
N TYR A 459 -1.03 -15.80 -11.93
CA TYR A 459 -2.11 -14.99 -12.53
C TYR A 459 -1.60 -13.67 -13.11
N ALA A 460 -0.79 -12.93 -12.34
CA ALA A 460 -0.20 -11.67 -12.81
C ALA A 460 0.73 -11.86 -14.02
N SER A 461 1.46 -12.98 -14.06
CA SER A 461 2.48 -13.24 -15.08
C SER A 461 1.94 -13.91 -16.35
N ALA A 462 0.91 -14.76 -16.23
CA ALA A 462 0.26 -15.46 -17.33
C ALA A 462 -0.23 -14.46 -18.40
N ARG A 463 -0.65 -13.27 -17.95
CA ARG A 463 -1.00 -12.13 -18.81
C ARG A 463 -0.03 -11.91 -19.97
N PHE A 464 1.28 -11.97 -19.75
CA PHE A 464 2.26 -11.63 -20.80
C PHE A 464 2.55 -12.80 -21.73
N LEU A 465 2.49 -14.03 -21.22
CA LEU A 465 2.58 -15.25 -22.04
C LEU A 465 1.34 -15.39 -22.94
N ARG A 466 0.16 -15.07 -22.42
CA ARG A 466 -1.10 -15.07 -23.18
C ARG A 466 -1.20 -13.89 -24.13
N ALA A 467 -0.70 -12.71 -23.76
CA ALA A 467 -0.56 -11.58 -24.68
C ALA A 467 0.30 -11.94 -25.90
N LEU A 468 1.43 -12.64 -25.72
CA LEU A 468 2.25 -13.10 -26.85
C LEU A 468 1.46 -14.00 -27.83
N GLN A 469 0.68 -14.95 -27.30
CA GLN A 469 -0.13 -15.84 -28.14
C GLN A 469 -1.24 -15.09 -28.89
N TRP A 470 -1.86 -14.10 -28.24
CA TRP A 470 -2.83 -13.21 -28.88
C TRP A 470 -2.18 -12.30 -29.94
N LEU A 471 -0.99 -11.76 -29.67
CA LEU A 471 -0.25 -10.89 -30.59
C LEU A 471 0.03 -11.63 -31.90
N ARG A 472 0.59 -12.84 -31.78
CA ARG A 472 0.92 -13.71 -32.92
C ARG A 472 -0.32 -14.22 -33.66
N ARG A 473 -1.45 -14.43 -32.96
CA ARG A 473 -2.69 -14.92 -33.57
C ARG A 473 -3.40 -13.83 -34.37
N LEU A 474 -3.54 -12.65 -33.79
CA LEU A 474 -4.34 -11.57 -34.37
C LEU A 474 -3.58 -10.76 -35.42
N ASP A 475 -2.25 -10.87 -35.43
CA ASP A 475 -1.38 -10.07 -36.29
C ASP A 475 -1.62 -8.55 -36.13
N ARG A 476 -2.03 -8.13 -34.91
CA ARG A 476 -2.47 -6.78 -34.56
C ARG A 476 -1.80 -6.29 -33.27
N PRO A 477 -1.53 -4.99 -33.10
CA PRO A 477 -0.97 -4.46 -31.87
C PRO A 477 -1.86 -4.71 -30.65
N LEU A 478 -1.26 -5.08 -29.52
CA LEU A 478 -1.97 -5.29 -28.26
C LEU A 478 -1.72 -4.16 -27.27
N THR A 479 -2.79 -3.70 -26.63
CA THR A 479 -2.73 -2.81 -25.47
C THR A 479 -3.20 -3.57 -24.25
N VAL A 480 -2.22 -4.01 -23.47
CA VAL A 480 -2.43 -4.75 -22.23
C VAL A 480 -2.83 -3.77 -21.14
N VAL A 481 -3.97 -4.00 -20.52
CA VAL A 481 -4.48 -3.24 -19.38
C VAL A 481 -4.69 -4.17 -18.18
N ASP A 482 -4.43 -3.66 -16.98
CA ASP A 482 -4.78 -4.36 -15.75
C ASP A 482 -6.31 -4.50 -15.66
N THR A 483 -6.79 -5.63 -15.13
CA THR A 483 -8.23 -5.89 -15.07
C THR A 483 -8.94 -4.95 -14.10
N ASP A 484 -8.21 -4.40 -13.12
CA ASP A 484 -8.72 -3.37 -12.21
C ASP A 484 -8.54 -1.93 -12.70
N ALA A 485 -8.28 -1.74 -14.00
CA ALA A 485 -8.28 -0.43 -14.62
C ALA A 485 -9.71 0.07 -14.94
N TRP A 486 -9.86 1.39 -14.89
CA TRP A 486 -11.00 2.15 -15.39
C TRP A 486 -10.52 3.04 -16.53
N ILE A 487 -11.08 2.87 -17.72
CA ILE A 487 -10.65 3.62 -18.91
C ILE A 487 -11.28 5.02 -18.93
N THR A 488 -10.43 6.03 -19.05
CA THR A 488 -10.82 7.45 -19.02
C THR A 488 -10.71 8.16 -20.35
N GLY A 489 -9.86 7.64 -21.25
CA GLY A 489 -9.62 8.21 -22.58
C GLY A 489 -9.75 7.19 -23.71
N ASP A 490 -9.67 7.68 -24.94
CA ASP A 490 -9.63 6.83 -26.12
C ASP A 490 -8.23 6.23 -26.31
N LEU A 491 -8.12 4.90 -26.17
CA LEU A 491 -6.85 4.18 -26.34
C LEU A 491 -6.39 4.14 -27.81
N GLN A 492 -7.29 4.36 -28.77
CA GLN A 492 -6.94 4.39 -30.19
C GLN A 492 -5.97 5.54 -30.50
N ALA A 493 -6.03 6.64 -29.74
CA ALA A 493 -5.09 7.75 -29.85
C ALA A 493 -3.62 7.32 -29.63
N LEU A 494 -3.38 6.21 -28.92
CA LEU A 494 -2.04 5.66 -28.72
C LEU A 494 -1.40 5.17 -30.02
N ARG A 495 -2.19 4.92 -31.07
CA ARG A 495 -1.65 4.45 -32.35
C ARG A 495 -0.64 5.41 -32.96
N GLU A 496 -0.92 6.71 -32.88
CA GLU A 496 0.00 7.75 -33.37
C GLU A 496 1.24 7.82 -32.47
N ASP A 497 1.06 7.78 -31.15
CA ASP A 497 2.14 7.79 -30.16
C ASP A 497 3.10 6.59 -30.28
N MET A 498 2.57 5.45 -30.73
CA MET A 498 3.31 4.21 -30.92
C MET A 498 3.91 4.05 -32.32
N ALA A 499 3.64 4.97 -33.24
CA ALA A 499 4.17 4.90 -34.60
C ALA A 499 5.71 4.82 -34.60
N GLY A 500 6.25 3.76 -35.20
CA GLY A 500 7.69 3.54 -35.28
C GLY A 500 8.35 3.03 -33.99
N TYR A 501 7.57 2.67 -32.97
CA TYR A 501 8.06 1.94 -31.79
C TYR A 501 7.73 0.45 -31.90
N ASP A 502 8.33 -0.35 -31.03
CA ASP A 502 8.11 -1.80 -30.93
C ASP A 502 7.32 -2.13 -29.63
N VAL A 503 7.57 -1.38 -28.56
CA VAL A 503 6.93 -1.56 -27.25
C VAL A 503 6.68 -0.20 -26.58
N GLY A 504 5.54 -0.05 -25.91
CA GLY A 504 5.19 1.11 -25.10
C GLY A 504 5.01 0.71 -23.64
N LEU A 505 5.81 1.26 -22.73
CA LEU A 505 5.78 0.89 -21.30
C LEU A 505 5.55 2.11 -20.41
N MET A 506 4.76 1.92 -19.35
CA MET A 506 4.75 2.88 -18.24
C MET A 506 6.08 2.83 -17.49
N LEU A 507 6.61 3.99 -17.13
CA LEU A 507 7.78 4.11 -16.26
C LEU A 507 7.46 4.99 -15.06
N ASP A 508 7.84 4.49 -13.90
CA ASP A 508 7.83 5.25 -12.66
C ASP A 508 9.17 5.98 -12.46
N GLY A 509 9.17 7.27 -12.79
CA GLY A 509 10.34 8.15 -12.68
C GLY A 509 10.91 8.28 -11.25
N ARG A 510 10.21 7.80 -10.23
CA ARG A 510 10.68 7.82 -8.83
C ARG A 510 11.79 6.80 -8.55
N ARG A 511 12.09 5.88 -9.48
CA ARG A 511 13.21 4.90 -9.40
C ARG A 511 13.22 4.10 -8.09
N ARG A 512 12.07 3.52 -7.76
CA ARG A 512 11.82 2.73 -6.53
C ARG A 512 12.43 1.32 -6.56
N GLY A 513 13.16 0.99 -7.62
CA GLY A 513 13.79 -0.30 -7.84
C GLY A 513 13.18 -1.09 -8.98
N PRO A 514 13.84 -2.18 -9.39
CA PRO A 514 13.52 -2.88 -10.62
C PRO A 514 12.16 -3.63 -10.56
N SER A 515 11.64 -3.94 -9.37
CA SER A 515 10.29 -4.51 -9.19
C SER A 515 9.16 -3.48 -9.24
N ARG A 516 9.45 -2.18 -9.34
CA ARG A 516 8.45 -1.09 -9.31
C ARG A 516 8.67 0.01 -10.34
N GLU A 517 9.78 -0.03 -11.09
CA GLU A 517 10.09 0.99 -12.10
C GLU A 517 9.23 0.84 -13.35
N ILE A 518 8.84 -0.38 -13.70
CA ILE A 518 7.89 -0.64 -14.77
C ILE A 518 6.60 -1.16 -14.13
N PRO A 519 5.65 -0.27 -13.78
CA PRO A 519 4.32 -0.71 -13.36
C PRO A 519 3.59 -1.25 -14.59
N VAL A 520 3.50 -2.57 -14.70
CA VAL A 520 2.90 -3.24 -15.87
C VAL A 520 1.38 -3.33 -15.77
N GLY A 521 0.75 -2.31 -15.18
CA GLY A 521 -0.71 -2.13 -15.25
C GLY A 521 -1.16 -1.66 -16.63
N PHE A 522 -0.23 -1.15 -17.45
CA PHE A 522 -0.47 -0.78 -18.83
C PHE A 522 0.80 -1.03 -19.67
N ALA A 523 0.63 -1.66 -20.84
CA ALA A 523 1.70 -1.84 -21.81
C ALA A 523 1.13 -1.93 -23.23
N VAL A 524 1.88 -1.47 -24.23
CA VAL A 524 1.55 -1.64 -25.65
C VAL A 524 2.63 -2.49 -26.31
N TYR A 525 2.22 -3.51 -27.05
CA TYR A 525 3.11 -4.37 -27.82
C TYR A 525 2.72 -4.26 -29.28
N GLU A 526 3.63 -3.74 -30.09
CA GLU A 526 3.46 -3.75 -31.54
C GLU A 526 3.77 -5.13 -32.08
N ASN A 527 3.04 -5.54 -33.12
CA ASN A 527 3.35 -6.76 -33.84
C ASN A 527 4.50 -6.52 -34.84
N THR A 528 5.65 -6.11 -34.30
CA THR A 528 6.92 -5.99 -35.04
C THR A 528 7.86 -7.10 -34.60
N THR A 529 8.95 -7.31 -35.35
CA THR A 529 10.03 -8.20 -34.91
C THR A 529 10.61 -7.80 -33.55
N GLY A 530 10.60 -6.51 -33.20
CA GLY A 530 11.04 -6.02 -31.89
C GLY A 530 10.05 -6.33 -30.78
N GLY A 531 8.75 -6.14 -31.03
CA GLY A 531 7.69 -6.42 -30.05
C GLY A 531 7.56 -7.92 -29.76
N ASP A 532 7.59 -8.76 -30.79
CA ASP A 532 7.61 -10.22 -30.65
C ASP A 532 8.84 -10.69 -29.86
N ARG A 533 10.03 -10.15 -30.18
CA ARG A 533 11.27 -10.48 -29.46
C ARG A 533 11.19 -10.11 -27.99
N PHE A 534 10.66 -8.92 -27.66
CA PHE A 534 10.50 -8.48 -26.27
C PHE A 534 9.58 -9.42 -25.50
N LEU A 535 8.37 -9.69 -26.01
CA LEU A 535 7.40 -10.56 -25.35
C LEU A 535 7.88 -12.01 -25.29
N SER A 536 8.58 -12.51 -26.31
CA SER A 536 9.17 -13.85 -26.31
C SER A 536 10.23 -14.00 -25.22
N LEU A 537 11.13 -13.02 -25.10
CA LEU A 537 12.16 -13.04 -24.07
C LEU A 537 11.56 -12.86 -22.67
N LEU A 538 10.54 -12.01 -22.54
CA LEU A 538 9.76 -11.85 -21.32
C LEU A 538 9.06 -13.14 -20.89
N GLY A 539 8.39 -13.82 -21.83
CA GLY A 539 7.74 -15.10 -21.60
C GLY A 539 8.75 -16.18 -21.19
N SER A 540 9.92 -16.21 -21.83
CA SER A 540 11.03 -17.12 -21.49
C SER A 540 11.55 -16.87 -20.07
N TYR A 541 11.76 -15.60 -19.72
CA TYR A 541 12.20 -15.18 -18.39
C TYR A 541 11.18 -15.58 -17.31
N ILE A 542 9.92 -15.19 -17.48
CA ILE A 542 8.83 -15.51 -16.55
C ILE A 542 8.68 -17.03 -16.42
N GLY A 543 8.68 -17.75 -17.54
CA GLY A 543 8.53 -19.20 -17.60
C GLY A 543 9.61 -19.96 -16.85
N HIS A 544 10.85 -19.46 -16.86
CA HIS A 544 11.93 -20.02 -16.05
C HIS A 544 11.58 -20.03 -14.55
N PHE A 545 11.09 -18.92 -14.02
CA PHE A 545 10.73 -18.80 -12.61
C PHE A 545 9.46 -19.57 -12.26
N LEU A 546 8.43 -19.53 -13.11
CA LEU A 546 7.18 -20.26 -12.86
C LEU A 546 7.39 -21.79 -12.84
N ALA A 547 8.35 -22.30 -13.61
CA ALA A 547 8.74 -23.71 -13.58
C ALA A 547 9.44 -24.11 -12.26
N GLY A 548 9.98 -23.15 -11.51
CA GLY A 548 10.62 -23.37 -10.22
C GLY A 548 9.65 -23.51 -9.04
N ALA A 549 10.18 -23.93 -7.90
CA ALA A 549 9.44 -24.00 -6.64
C ALA A 549 9.37 -22.64 -5.90
N GLU A 550 10.40 -21.80 -6.04
CA GLU A 550 10.48 -20.48 -5.41
C GLU A 550 10.13 -19.38 -6.43
N VAL A 551 8.97 -18.76 -6.27
CA VAL A 551 8.55 -17.56 -7.01
C VAL A 551 7.95 -16.55 -6.04
N TYR A 552 8.15 -15.26 -6.30
CA TYR A 552 7.69 -14.19 -5.44
C TYR A 552 6.84 -13.19 -6.23
N TRP A 553 5.96 -12.50 -5.50
CA TRP A 553 5.12 -11.43 -6.05
C TRP A 553 5.98 -10.33 -6.69
N MET A 554 5.45 -9.63 -7.71
CA MET A 554 6.16 -8.66 -8.58
C MET A 554 7.14 -9.27 -9.60
N LEU A 555 7.12 -10.58 -9.85
CA LEU A 555 7.91 -11.18 -10.93
C LEU A 555 7.61 -10.53 -12.28
N ASP A 556 6.33 -10.29 -12.57
CA ASP A 556 5.90 -9.67 -13.81
C ASP A 556 6.54 -8.29 -14.00
N GLN A 557 6.47 -7.39 -13.01
CA GLN A 557 7.11 -6.07 -13.06
C GLN A 557 8.64 -6.16 -13.19
N MET A 558 9.27 -7.01 -12.37
CA MET A 558 10.73 -7.22 -12.38
C MET A 558 11.23 -7.75 -13.72
N ALA A 559 10.51 -8.70 -14.32
CA ALA A 559 10.91 -9.36 -15.56
C ALA A 559 10.93 -8.37 -16.73
N HIS A 560 9.96 -7.46 -16.83
CA HIS A 560 9.96 -6.43 -17.87
C HIS A 560 11.20 -5.55 -17.78
N TYR A 561 11.56 -5.13 -16.56
CA TYR A 561 12.73 -4.29 -16.35
C TYR A 561 14.04 -5.04 -16.71
N ALA A 562 14.18 -6.29 -16.25
CA ALA A 562 15.37 -7.09 -16.54
C ALA A 562 15.53 -7.39 -18.04
N VAL A 563 14.44 -7.71 -18.73
CA VAL A 563 14.41 -7.97 -20.18
C VAL A 563 14.76 -6.71 -20.96
N LEU A 564 14.18 -5.57 -20.59
CA LEU A 564 14.47 -4.29 -21.21
C LEU A 564 15.95 -3.89 -21.03
N ASP A 565 16.49 -4.01 -19.81
CA ASP A 565 17.92 -3.76 -19.54
C ASP A 565 18.82 -4.63 -20.43
N TRP A 566 18.52 -5.93 -20.52
CA TRP A 566 19.32 -6.85 -21.31
C TRP A 566 19.26 -6.54 -22.81
N LEU A 567 18.06 -6.28 -23.36
CA LEU A 567 17.89 -5.91 -24.76
C LEU A 567 18.61 -4.61 -25.10
N ASN A 568 18.52 -3.59 -24.25
CA ASN A 568 19.24 -2.31 -24.45
C ASN A 568 20.77 -2.49 -24.55
N ARG A 569 21.33 -3.53 -23.93
CA ARG A 569 22.76 -3.83 -23.98
C ARG A 569 23.20 -4.68 -25.18
N HIS A 570 22.28 -5.38 -25.84
CA HIS A 570 22.62 -6.40 -26.85
C HIS A 570 21.86 -6.25 -28.16
N GLU A 571 20.52 -6.18 -28.07
CA GLU A 571 19.61 -6.15 -29.21
C GLU A 571 18.53 -5.10 -28.94
N PRO A 572 18.86 -3.80 -29.08
CA PRO A 572 17.97 -2.73 -28.67
C PRO A 572 16.66 -2.75 -29.46
N ILE A 573 15.56 -2.52 -28.75
CA ILE A 573 14.23 -2.31 -29.32
C ILE A 573 13.86 -0.83 -29.24
N ARG A 574 12.96 -0.36 -30.12
CA ARG A 574 12.43 1.01 -30.03
C ARG A 574 11.32 1.03 -29.00
N MET A 575 11.53 1.74 -27.90
CA MET A 575 10.57 1.81 -26.81
C MET A 575 9.96 3.20 -26.66
N ARG A 576 8.63 3.28 -26.60
CA ARG A 576 7.88 4.46 -26.16
C ARG A 576 7.73 4.43 -24.64
N ARG A 577 8.04 5.56 -24.00
CA ARG A 577 7.90 5.74 -22.55
C ARG A 577 6.63 6.52 -22.25
N PHE A 578 5.82 5.99 -21.34
CA PHE A 578 4.68 6.69 -20.77
C PHE A 578 4.99 7.02 -19.30
N ASP A 579 4.80 8.28 -18.90
CA ASP A 579 5.00 8.67 -17.50
C ASP A 579 3.87 8.13 -16.64
N PHE A 580 4.21 7.36 -15.60
CA PHE A 580 3.22 6.73 -14.73
C PHE A 580 2.35 7.73 -13.97
N LEU A 581 2.93 8.85 -13.53
CA LEU A 581 2.23 9.83 -12.68
C LEU A 581 1.28 10.73 -13.49
N THR A 582 1.51 10.87 -14.79
CA THR A 582 0.69 11.72 -15.67
C THR A 582 -0.02 10.93 -16.77
N PHE A 583 -0.16 9.60 -16.62
CA PHE A 583 -0.79 8.76 -17.64
C PHE A 583 -2.30 9.03 -17.74
N PRO A 584 -2.83 9.52 -18.88
CA PRO A 584 -4.18 10.08 -18.95
C PRO A 584 -5.27 9.06 -19.33
N TYR A 585 -4.90 7.86 -19.74
CA TYR A 585 -5.82 6.95 -20.42
C TYR A 585 -6.58 5.99 -19.50
N CYS A 586 -6.06 5.74 -18.30
CA CYS A 586 -6.75 4.92 -17.31
C CYS A 586 -6.37 5.28 -15.87
N HIS A 587 -7.29 4.99 -14.95
CA HIS A 587 -7.03 4.96 -13.51
C HIS A 587 -7.16 3.53 -13.01
N PHE A 588 -6.44 3.15 -11.95
CA PHE A 588 -6.57 1.82 -11.35
C PHE A 588 -7.43 1.89 -10.10
N VAL A 589 -8.25 0.86 -9.84
CA VAL A 589 -9.13 0.81 -8.66
C VAL A 589 -8.29 0.67 -7.39
N GLY A 590 -8.56 1.54 -6.42
CA GLY A 590 -7.74 1.73 -5.21
C GLY A 590 -6.77 2.90 -5.37
N ALA A 591 -6.23 3.42 -4.26
CA ALA A 591 -5.22 4.49 -4.31
C ALA A 591 -3.84 3.91 -4.70
N LYS A 592 -3.76 3.33 -5.90
CA LYS A 592 -2.53 2.77 -6.50
C LYS A 592 -1.65 3.87 -7.09
#